data_AF-A0A1V2NU05-F1
#
_entry.id   AF-A0A1V2NU05-F1
#
_cell.length_a   1.000
_cell.length_b   1.000
_cell.length_c   1.000
_cell.angle_alpha   90.00
_cell.angle_beta   90.00
_cell.angle_gamma   90.00
#
_symmetry.space_group_name_H-M   'P 1'
#
loop_
_entity.id
_entity.type
_entity.pdbx_description
1 polymer ?
#
loop_
_entity_poly.entity_id
_entity_poly.type
_entity_poly.pdbx_seq_one_letter_code
_entity_poly.pdbx_strand_id
1 'polypeptide(L)'
;MTAGGMMDMVPEQVEPRIKALADTGTTLASGWEGAKAAIAAAEGGIGSGPLAEAFRANYAPATQAVRTAADPVPGEFQYVASAGSQGVADYRSVDQPGLFGFPS
;
A
#
# COMPACT_ATOMS: atom_id res chain seq x y z
N MET A 1 40.09 -12.91 -9.90
CA MET A 1 38.79 -12.96 -9.22
C MET A 1 38.01 -11.75 -9.70
N THR A 2 37.08 -11.95 -10.63
CA THR A 2 36.22 -10.91 -11.17
C THR A 2 35.29 -10.45 -10.05
N ALA A 3 35.52 -9.24 -9.55
CA ALA A 3 34.65 -8.60 -8.57
C ALA A 3 33.21 -8.68 -9.08
N GLY A 4 32.32 -9.23 -8.26
CA GLY A 4 30.89 -9.25 -8.54
C GLY A 4 30.46 -7.83 -8.88
N GLY A 5 29.84 -7.64 -10.05
CA GLY A 5 29.36 -6.34 -10.48
C GLY A 5 28.52 -5.74 -9.37
N MET A 6 28.95 -4.59 -8.84
CA MET A 6 28.19 -3.84 -7.85
C MET A 6 26.82 -3.57 -8.46
N MET A 7 25.78 -4.21 -7.93
CA MET A 7 24.42 -3.72 -8.15
C MET A 7 24.31 -2.44 -7.34
N ASP A 8 24.74 -1.33 -7.94
CA ASP A 8 24.46 -0.02 -7.39
C ASP A 8 22.97 0.26 -7.57
N MET A 9 22.34 0.63 -6.47
CA MET A 9 21.04 1.26 -6.56
C MET A 9 21.23 2.63 -7.19
N VAL A 10 20.29 3.04 -8.03
CA VAL A 10 20.28 4.38 -8.63
C VAL A 10 19.16 5.18 -7.96
N PRO A 11 19.41 5.89 -6.83
CA PRO A 11 18.36 6.48 -6.00
C PRO A 11 17.41 7.39 -6.78
N GLU A 12 17.94 8.18 -7.71
CA GLU A 12 17.18 9.09 -8.56
C GLU A 12 16.19 8.38 -9.49
N GLN A 13 16.41 7.10 -9.79
CA GLN A 13 15.46 6.28 -10.56
C GLN A 13 14.47 5.53 -9.65
N VAL A 14 14.83 5.28 -8.39
CA VAL A 14 14.04 4.49 -7.44
C VAL A 14 13.04 5.35 -6.66
N GLU A 15 13.44 6.54 -6.21
CA GLU A 15 12.58 7.44 -5.45
C GLU A 15 11.28 7.83 -6.15
N PRO A 16 11.29 8.20 -7.46
CA PRO A 16 10.04 8.54 -8.15
C PRO A 16 9.06 7.36 -8.18
N ARG A 17 9.56 6.13 -8.24
CA ARG A 17 8.74 4.91 -8.24
C ARG A 17 8.17 4.61 -6.86
N ILE A 18 8.95 4.78 -5.80
CA ILE A 18 8.47 4.68 -4.41
C ILE A 18 7.39 5.71 -4.14
N LYS A 19 7.61 6.95 -4.60
CA LYS A 19 6.59 8.01 -4.49
C LYS A 19 5.31 7.64 -5.25
N ALA A 20 5.43 7.16 -6.49
CA ALA A 20 4.27 6.72 -7.26
C ALA A 20 3.49 5.59 -6.56
N LEU A 21 4.20 4.68 -5.88
CA LEU A 21 3.58 3.62 -5.08
C LEU A 21 2.78 4.19 -3.90
N ALA A 22 3.35 5.14 -3.16
CA ALA A 22 2.68 5.82 -2.05
C ALA A 22 1.43 6.60 -2.52
N ASP A 23 1.55 7.34 -3.64
CA ASP A 23 0.46 8.10 -4.24
C ASP A 23 -0.67 7.17 -4.71
N THR A 24 -0.32 6.01 -5.28
CA THR A 24 -1.28 4.96 -5.67
C THR A 24 -2.01 4.39 -4.45
N GLY A 25 -1.28 4.06 -3.38
CA GLY A 25 -1.87 3.57 -2.12
C GLY A 25 -2.86 4.58 -1.51
N THR A 26 -2.50 5.87 -1.53
CA THR A 26 -3.38 6.96 -1.03
C THR A 26 -4.64 7.12 -1.88
N THR A 27 -4.50 7.03 -3.21
CA THR A 27 -5.64 7.08 -4.13
C THR A 27 -6.57 5.89 -3.91
N LEU A 28 -6.01 4.69 -3.76
CA LEU A 28 -6.77 3.47 -3.47
C LEU A 28 -7.50 3.57 -2.13
N ALA A 29 -6.84 4.05 -1.07
CA ALA A 29 -7.45 4.24 0.24
C ALA A 29 -8.66 5.18 0.15
N SER A 30 -8.48 6.34 -0.48
CA SER A 30 -9.53 7.35 -0.62
C SER A 30 -10.72 6.83 -1.44
N GLY A 31 -10.43 6.15 -2.55
CA GLY A 31 -11.47 5.54 -3.40
C GLY A 31 -12.23 4.42 -2.68
N TRP A 32 -11.51 3.59 -1.92
CA TRP A 32 -12.11 2.51 -1.14
C TRP A 32 -13.02 3.02 -0.02
N GLU A 33 -12.57 4.00 0.76
CA GLU A 33 -13.41 4.64 1.79
C GLU A 33 -14.66 5.30 1.18
N GLY A 34 -14.51 5.99 0.04
CA GLY A 34 -15.65 6.56 -0.69
C GLY A 34 -16.65 5.50 -1.14
N ALA A 35 -16.17 4.38 -1.67
CA ALA A 35 -17.03 3.26 -2.07
C ALA A 35 -17.75 2.62 -0.86
N LYS A 36 -17.05 2.42 0.27
CA LYS A 36 -17.66 1.91 1.51
C LYS A 36 -18.78 2.82 2.00
N ALA A 37 -18.55 4.13 2.01
CA ALA A 37 -19.56 5.10 2.42
C ALA A 37 -20.79 5.08 1.49
N ALA A 38 -20.59 5.02 0.17
CA ALA A 38 -21.67 4.93 -0.80
C ALA A 38 -22.48 3.63 -0.65
N ILE A 39 -21.82 2.50 -0.42
CA ILE A 39 -22.47 1.21 -0.16
C ILE A 39 -23.29 1.28 1.13
N ALA A 40 -22.72 1.78 2.23
CA ALA A 40 -23.42 1.90 3.50
C ALA A 40 -24.68 2.79 3.39
N ALA A 41 -24.60 3.88 2.62
CA ALA A 41 -25.76 4.72 2.33
C ALA A 41 -26.86 3.97 1.56
N ALA A 42 -26.49 3.16 0.57
CA ALA A 42 -27.44 2.33 -0.19
C ALA A 42 -28.02 1.19 0.65
N GLU A 43 -27.22 0.57 1.53
CA GLU A 43 -27.66 -0.47 2.47
C GLU A 43 -28.74 0.06 3.44
N GLY A 44 -28.74 1.36 3.76
CA GLY A 44 -29.80 2.01 4.53
C GLY A 44 -31.18 1.95 3.88
N GLY A 45 -31.26 1.72 2.56
CA GLY A 45 -32.51 1.50 1.84
C GLY A 45 -33.03 0.06 1.90
N ILE A 46 -32.26 -0.87 2.46
CA ILE A 46 -32.72 -2.25 2.66
C ILE A 46 -33.76 -2.21 3.79
N GLY A 47 -35.01 -2.57 3.48
CA GLY A 47 -36.11 -2.56 4.45
C GLY A 47 -35.92 -3.52 5.65
N SER A 48 -36.96 -3.71 6.45
CA SER A 48 -36.91 -4.53 7.67
C SER A 48 -37.84 -5.74 7.68
N GLY A 49 -38.38 -6.13 6.51
CA GLY A 49 -39.28 -7.28 6.39
C GLY A 49 -38.57 -8.61 6.11
N PRO A 50 -39.31 -9.73 6.05
CA PRO A 50 -38.75 -11.06 5.80
C PRO A 50 -37.90 -11.17 4.53
N LEU A 51 -38.25 -10.43 3.47
CA LEU A 51 -37.45 -10.35 2.25
C LEU A 51 -36.09 -9.70 2.49
N ALA A 52 -36.05 -8.64 3.29
CA ALA A 52 -34.81 -7.95 3.64
C ALA A 52 -33.92 -8.82 4.54
N GLU A 53 -34.51 -9.59 5.47
CA GLU A 53 -33.79 -10.56 6.28
C GLU A 53 -33.16 -11.66 5.41
N ALA A 54 -33.93 -12.25 4.49
CA ALA A 54 -33.44 -13.27 3.57
C ALA A 54 -32.32 -12.74 2.64
N PHE A 55 -32.43 -11.49 2.20
CA PHE A 55 -31.37 -10.82 1.44
C PHE A 55 -30.11 -10.64 2.30
N ARG A 56 -30.24 -10.06 3.50
CA ARG A 56 -29.11 -9.81 4.41
C ARG A 56 -28.38 -11.08 4.81
N ALA A 57 -29.10 -12.20 4.95
CA ALA A 57 -28.50 -13.50 5.29
C ALA A 57 -27.41 -13.93 4.29
N ASN A 58 -27.56 -13.60 3.00
CA ASN A 58 -26.57 -13.90 1.97
C ASN A 58 -25.62 -12.72 1.71
N TYR A 59 -26.15 -11.50 1.75
CA TYR A 59 -25.41 -10.31 1.41
C TYR A 59 -24.36 -9.94 2.47
N ALA A 60 -24.71 -9.97 3.76
CA ALA A 60 -23.81 -9.49 4.82
C ALA A 60 -22.50 -10.30 4.95
N PRO A 61 -22.50 -11.64 4.88
CA PRO A 61 -21.25 -12.40 4.90
C PRO A 61 -20.36 -12.09 3.68
N ALA A 62 -20.96 -11.95 2.50
CA ALA A 62 -20.23 -11.66 1.27
C ALA A 62 -19.58 -10.26 1.32
N THR A 63 -20.31 -9.24 1.77
CA THR A 63 -19.73 -7.89 1.90
C THR A 63 -18.67 -7.82 2.98
N GLN A 64 -18.86 -8.51 4.11
CA GLN A 64 -17.85 -8.60 5.16
C GLN A 64 -16.57 -9.26 4.67
N ALA A 65 -16.67 -10.34 3.89
CA ALA A 65 -15.49 -11.01 3.32
C ALA A 65 -14.70 -10.09 2.38
N VAL A 66 -15.39 -9.34 1.52
CA VAL A 66 -14.76 -8.35 0.63
C VAL A 66 -14.09 -7.24 1.44
N ARG A 67 -14.77 -6.69 2.44
CA ARG A 67 -14.21 -5.63 3.31
C ARG A 67 -12.96 -6.12 4.03
N THR A 68 -13.02 -7.31 4.63
CA THR A 68 -11.89 -7.93 5.34
C THR A 68 -10.68 -8.12 4.43
N ALA A 69 -10.89 -8.53 3.18
CA ALA A 69 -9.81 -8.74 2.22
C ALA A 69 -9.23 -7.42 1.67
N ALA A 70 -10.07 -6.40 1.46
CA ALA A 70 -9.68 -5.15 0.81
C ALA A 70 -9.17 -4.08 1.78
N ASP A 71 -9.66 -4.02 3.02
CA ASP A 71 -9.31 -2.99 4.00
C ASP A 71 -7.80 -2.86 4.26
N PRO A 72 -7.00 -3.95 4.30
CA PRO A 72 -5.55 -3.83 4.51
C PRO A 72 -4.79 -3.33 3.29
N VAL A 73 -5.31 -3.58 2.08
CA VAL A 73 -4.54 -3.42 0.82
C VAL A 73 -3.93 -2.03 0.67
N PRO A 74 -4.64 -0.90 0.88
CA PRO A 74 -4.02 0.41 0.76
C PRO A 74 -2.85 0.64 1.73
N GLY A 75 -2.91 0.05 2.92
CA GLY A 75 -1.85 0.12 3.94
C GLY A 75 -0.57 -0.61 3.51
N GLU A 76 -0.71 -1.74 2.79
CA GLU A 76 0.45 -2.49 2.27
C GLU A 76 1.27 -1.66 1.27
N PHE A 77 0.61 -0.86 0.42
CA PHE A 77 1.30 0.06 -0.50
C PHE A 77 2.09 1.12 0.25
N GLN A 78 1.50 1.68 1.32
CA GLN A 78 2.17 2.67 2.16
C GLN A 78 3.34 2.06 2.93
N TYR A 79 3.18 0.83 3.44
CA TYR A 79 4.25 0.11 4.12
C TYR A 79 5.45 -0.14 3.19
N VAL A 80 5.21 -0.67 1.99
CA VAL A 80 6.28 -0.91 0.99
C VAL A 80 6.93 0.42 0.57
N ALA A 81 6.16 1.49 0.38
CA ALA A 81 6.73 2.78 0.03
C ALA A 81 7.59 3.38 1.16
N SER A 82 7.16 3.23 2.42
CA SER A 82 7.94 3.65 3.59
C SER A 82 9.23 2.86 3.72
N ALA A 83 9.16 1.53 3.59
CA ALA A 83 10.33 0.66 3.64
C ALA A 83 11.31 0.97 2.50
N GLY A 84 10.80 1.20 1.29
CA GLY A 84 11.62 1.61 0.15
C GLY A 84 12.31 2.95 0.38
N SER A 85 11.59 3.95 0.91
CA SER A 85 12.15 5.27 1.21
C SER A 85 13.27 5.17 2.25
N GLN A 86 13.07 4.35 3.28
CA GLN A 86 14.11 4.08 4.29
C GLN A 86 15.33 3.41 3.66
N GLY A 87 15.13 2.40 2.81
CA GLY A 87 16.23 1.73 2.11
C GLY A 87 17.04 2.68 1.21
N VAL A 88 16.39 3.65 0.56
CA VAL A 88 17.08 4.70 -0.20
C VAL A 88 17.92 5.59 0.70
N ALA A 89 17.37 6.00 1.85
CA ALA A 89 18.09 6.81 2.82
C ALA A 89 19.32 6.07 3.38
N ASP A 90 19.14 4.79 3.74
CA ASP A 90 20.22 3.94 4.26
C ASP A 90 21.33 3.76 3.22
N TYR A 91 20.97 3.47 1.97
CA TYR A 91 21.94 3.34 0.88
C TYR A 91 22.76 4.62 0.68
N ARG A 92 22.12 5.79 0.65
CA ARG A 92 22.84 7.08 0.55
C ARG A 92 23.75 7.36 1.74
N SER A 93 23.40 6.86 2.92
CA SER A 93 24.22 7.04 4.11
C SER A 93 25.52 6.24 4.05
N VAL A 94 25.50 5.06 3.40
CA VAL A 94 26.68 4.20 3.25
C VAL A 94 27.50 4.52 2.00
N ASP A 95 26.87 5.09 0.97
CA ASP A 95 27.50 5.51 -0.30
C ASP A 95 28.26 6.86 -0.18
N GLN A 96 28.44 7.39 1.04
CA GLN A 96 29.23 8.60 1.21
C GLN A 96 30.74 8.32 1.01
N PRO A 97 31.42 9.05 0.11
CA PRO A 97 32.86 8.94 -0.09
C PRO A 97 33.58 9.38 1.20
N GLY A 98 34.07 8.41 1.96
CA GLY A 98 34.77 8.63 3.24
C GLY A 98 34.67 7.47 4.23
N LEU A 99 33.68 6.57 4.10
CA LEU A 99 33.50 5.43 5.01
C LEU A 99 34.39 4.21 4.70
N PHE A 100 34.92 4.12 3.48
CA PHE A 100 35.84 3.05 3.04
C PHE A 100 37.26 3.56 2.72
N GLY A 101 37.61 4.75 3.19
CA GLY A 101 38.98 5.27 3.09
C GLY A 101 39.94 4.43 3.92
N PHE A 102 40.68 3.53 3.27
CA PHE A 102 41.84 2.89 3.89
C PHE A 102 42.83 3.99 4.32
N PRO A 103 43.35 3.96 5.57
CA PRO A 103 44.43 4.86 5.95
C PRO A 103 45.64 4.60 5.06
N SER A 104 46.12 5.64 4.37
CA SER A 104 47.40 5.69 3.68
C SER A 104 48.57 5.58 4.63
#